data_AF-A0A9X2YCV2-F1
#
_entry.id   AF-A0A9X2YCV2-F1
#
_cell.length_a   1.000
_cell.length_b   1.000
_cell.length_c   1.000
_cell.angle_alpha   90.00
_cell.angle_beta   90.00
_cell.angle_gamma   90.00
#
_symmetry.space_group_name_H-M   'P 1'
#
loop_
_entity.id
_entity.type
_entity.pdbx_description
1 polymer ?
#
loop_
_entity_poly.entity_id
_entity_poly.type
_entity_poly.pdbx_seq_one_letter_code
_entity_poly.pdbx_strand_id
1 'polypeptide(L)' 'GADAVEALKSAGVLDDVLAKIDAGQLQLTGQGGFLPEMVKAVLERGLAAELTDHLGYDKGDPVGRELPNARNGFT' A
#
# COMPACT_ATOMS: atom_id res chain seq x y z
N GLY A 1 -9.55 12.76 -0.10
CA GLY A 1 -10.06 11.81 0.90
C GLY A 1 -11.38 11.24 0.44
N ALA A 2 -12.46 12.01 0.56
CA ALA A 2 -13.78 11.62 0.07
C ALA A 2 -13.79 11.27 -1.44
N ASP A 3 -13.11 12.06 -2.27
CA ASP A 3 -13.05 11.81 -3.73
C ASP A 3 -12.37 10.48 -4.08
N ALA A 4 -11.36 10.07 -3.32
CA ALA A 4 -10.69 8.79 -3.53
C ALA A 4 -11.59 7.61 -3.14
N VAL A 5 -12.36 7.76 -2.06
CA VAL A 5 -13.37 6.77 -1.66
C VAL A 5 -14.46 6.67 -2.72
N GLU A 6 -14.89 7.79 -3.28
CA GLU A 6 -15.89 7.81 -4.35
C GLU A 6 -15.37 7.19 -5.66
N ALA A 7 -14.08 7.38 -5.98
CA ALA A 7 -13.44 6.68 -7.09
C ALA A 7 -13.43 5.15 -6.86
N LEU A 8 -13.13 4.69 -5.64
CA LEU A 8 -13.18 3.26 -5.30
C LEU A 8 -14.59 2.68 -5.37
N LYS A 9 -15.61 3.45 -4.96
CA LYS A 9 -17.03 3.07 -5.11
C LYS A 9 -17.43 2.96 -6.56
N SER A 10 -17.17 3.99 -7.36
CA SER A 10 -17.53 4.01 -8.78
C SER A 10 -16.79 2.94 -9.59
N ALA A 11 -15.59 2.54 -9.16
CA ALA A 11 -14.86 1.40 -9.72
C ALA A 11 -15.41 0.02 -9.29
N GLY A 12 -16.42 -0.05 -8.41
CA GLY A 12 -17.02 -1.30 -7.91
C GLY A 12 -16.16 -2.08 -6.91
N VAL A 13 -14.97 -1.57 -6.57
CA VAL A 13 -14.00 -2.28 -5.73
C VAL A 13 -14.54 -2.47 -4.30
N LEU A 14 -15.27 -1.49 -3.78
CA LEU A 14 -15.84 -1.61 -2.43
C LEU A 14 -16.93 -2.68 -2.37
N ASP A 15 -17.73 -2.84 -3.44
CA ASP A 15 -18.79 -3.85 -3.49
C ASP A 15 -18.20 -5.27 -3.49
N ASP A 16 -17.12 -5.49 -4.25
CA ASP A 16 -16.40 -6.77 -4.29
C ASP A 16 -15.78 -7.13 -2.93
N VAL A 17 -15.23 -6.14 -2.22
CA VAL A 17 -14.64 -6.35 -0.89
C VAL A 17 -15.75 -6.67 0.13
N LEU A 18 -16.86 -5.94 0.10
CA LEU A 18 -17.99 -6.17 1.00
C LEU A 18 -18.63 -7.54 0.75
N ALA A 19 -18.79 -7.96 -0.50
CA ALA A 19 -19.31 -9.29 -0.83
C ALA A 19 -18.45 -10.42 -0.24
N LYS A 20 -17.13 -10.27 -0.23
CA LYS A 20 -16.21 -11.24 0.41
C LYS A 20 -16.31 -11.24 1.93
N ILE A 21 -16.58 -10.09 2.54
CA ILE A 21 -16.82 -9.96 3.98
C ILE A 21 -18.12 -10.66 4.36
N ASP A 22 -19.20 -10.41 3.62
CA ASP A 22 -20.51 -11.03 3.84
C ASP A 22 -20.45 -12.55 3.64
N ALA A 23 -19.64 -13.02 2.70
CA ALA A 23 -19.37 -14.45 2.48
C ALA A 23 -18.45 -15.08 3.55
N GLY A 24 -17.95 -14.31 4.52
CA GLY A 24 -17.02 -14.78 5.56
C GLY A 24 -15.61 -15.12 5.05
N GLN A 25 -15.30 -14.76 3.80
CA GLN A 25 -14.01 -15.03 3.16
C GLN A 25 -12.94 -13.99 3.54
N LEU A 26 -13.37 -12.83 4.03
CA LEU A 26 -12.52 -11.73 4.43
C LEU A 26 -12.99 -11.16 5.76
N GLN A 27 -12.06 -10.93 6.69
CA GLN A 27 -12.35 -10.24 7.95
C GLN A 27 -12.23 -8.73 7.73
N LEU A 28 -13.22 -7.95 8.18
CA LEU A 28 -13.16 -6.49 8.07
C LEU A 28 -12.11 -5.87 9.01
N THR A 29 -12.03 -6.40 10.23
CA THR A 29 -11.17 -5.92 11.32
C THR A 29 -10.37 -7.06 11.93
N GLY A 30 -9.52 -6.76 12.92
CA GLY A 30 -8.63 -7.73 13.55
C GLY A 30 -7.31 -7.93 12.79
N GLN A 31 -6.41 -8.72 13.36
CA GLN A 31 -5.11 -9.00 12.75
C GLN A 31 -5.28 -9.67 11.38
N GLY A 32 -4.65 -9.10 10.34
CA GLY A 32 -4.82 -9.57 8.96
C GLY A 32 -6.18 -9.25 8.34
N GLY A 33 -7.01 -8.44 9.00
CA GLY A 33 -8.26 -7.94 8.44
C GLY A 33 -8.02 -6.87 7.36
N PHE A 34 -9.05 -6.63 6.57
CA PHE A 34 -8.99 -5.71 5.43
C PHE A 34 -8.59 -4.29 5.83
N LEU A 35 -9.21 -3.69 6.86
CA LEU A 35 -8.92 -2.30 7.23
C LEU A 35 -7.48 -2.12 7.71
N PRO A 36 -6.92 -2.97 8.62
CA PRO A 36 -5.51 -2.90 8.98
C PRO A 36 -4.56 -3.06 7.78
N GLU A 37 -4.81 -4.03 6.89
CA GLU A 37 -3.96 -4.23 5.70
C GLU A 37 -4.06 -3.07 4.70
N MET A 38 -5.24 -2.45 4.54
CA MET A 38 -5.42 -1.26 3.71
C MET A 38 -4.61 -0.08 4.25
N VAL A 39 -4.68 0.18 5.56
CA VAL A 39 -3.90 1.25 6.21
C VAL A 39 -2.40 0.99 6.05
N LYS A 40 -1.96 -0.25 6.31
CA LYS A 40 -0.56 -0.66 6.12
C LYS A 40 -0.09 -0.42 4.69
N ALA A 41 -0.85 -0.87 3.69
CA ALA A 41 -0.49 -0.70 2.28
C ALA A 41 -0.36 0.78 1.88
N VAL A 42 -1.26 1.65 2.36
CA VAL A 42 -1.19 3.10 2.10
C VAL A 42 0.07 3.71 2.74
N LEU A 43 0.37 3.35 4.00
CA LEU A 43 1.55 3.84 4.70
C LEU A 43 2.84 3.37 4.02
N GLU A 44 2.96 2.08 3.71
CA GLU A 44 4.14 1.52 3.04
C GLU A 44 4.37 2.17 1.67
N ARG A 45 3.31 2.47 0.93
CA ARG A 45 3.42 3.17 -0.36
C ARG A 45 3.89 4.61 -0.18
N GLY A 46 3.34 5.33 0.81
CA GLY A 46 3.78 6.68 1.13
C GLY A 46 5.26 6.74 1.52
N LEU A 47 5.67 5.89 2.46
CA LEU A 47 7.07 5.80 2.92
C LEU A 47 8.01 5.41 1.78
N ALA A 48 7.61 4.51 0.88
CA ALA A 48 8.43 4.13 -0.28
C ALA A 48 8.61 5.30 -1.26
N ALA A 49 7.59 6.14 -1.45
CA ALA A 49 7.71 7.35 -2.27
C ALA A 49 8.64 8.36 -1.61
N GLU A 50 8.47 8.64 -0.31
CA GLU A 50 9.34 9.55 0.43
C GLU A 50 10.82 9.11 0.42
N LEU A 51 11.07 7.80 0.53
CA LEU A 51 12.43 7.26 0.47
C LEU A 51 13.05 7.45 -0.92
N THR A 52 12.25 7.31 -1.98
CA THR A 52 12.70 7.55 -3.37
C THR A 52 13.09 9.00 -3.55
N ASP A 53 12.27 9.93 -3.07
CA ASP A 53 12.56 11.37 -3.11
C ASP A 53 13.81 11.71 -2.29
N HIS A 54 13.98 11.11 -1.10
CA HIS A 54 15.12 11.37 -0.24
C HIS A 54 16.45 10.86 -0.80
N LEU A 55 16.43 9.68 -1.43
CA LEU A 55 17.63 9.05 -1.99
C LEU A 55 17.93 9.50 -3.42
N GLY A 56 16.94 10.02 -4.13
CA GLY A 56 17.06 10.46 -5.52
C GLY A 56 17.07 9.33 -6.55
N TYR A 57 16.67 8.11 -6.16
CA TYR A 57 16.56 6.97 -7.06
C TYR A 57 15.49 5.96 -6.61
N ASP A 58 14.95 5.21 -7.56
CA ASP A 58 13.88 4.24 -7.34
C ASP A 58 14.36 2.93 -6.68
N LYS A 59 13.43 2.18 -6.07
CA LYS A 59 13.74 0.83 -5.56
C LYS A 59 14.28 -0.05 -6.68
N GLY A 60 15.48 -0.60 -6.48
CA GLY A 60 16.10 -1.55 -7.40
C GLY A 60 16.91 -0.92 -8.53
N ASP A 61 17.02 0.41 -8.58
CA ASP A 61 17.91 1.10 -9.49
C ASP A 61 19.37 0.67 -9.25
N PRO A 62 20.12 0.26 -10.30
CA PRO A 62 21.54 -0.08 -10.18
C PRO A 62 22.40 1.00 -9.55
N VAL A 63 22.05 2.29 -9.70
CA VAL A 63 22.81 3.41 -9.12
C VAL A 63 22.93 3.28 -7.60
N GLY A 64 21.90 2.72 -6.95
CA GLY A 64 21.87 2.52 -5.51
C GLY A 64 22.93 1.55 -4.99
N ARG A 65 23.51 0.69 -5.84
CA ARG A 65 24.54 -0.30 -5.43
C ARG A 65 25.91 0.34 -5.19
N GLU A 66 26.15 1.49 -5.80
CA GLU A 66 27.42 2.21 -5.76
C GLU A 66 27.40 3.36 -4.73
N LEU A 67 26.25 3.64 -4.10
CA LEU A 67 26.09 4.72 -3.15
C LEU A 67 26.41 4.27 -1.71
N PRO A 68 27.08 5.12 -0.91
CA PRO A 68 27.44 4.79 0.47
C PRO A 68 26.22 4.62 1.39
N ASN A 69 25.11 5.32 1.10
CA ASN A 69 23.82 5.16 1.78
C ASN A 69 22.81 4.47 0.86
N ALA A 70 23.06 3.19 0.58
CA ALA A 70 22.18 2.35 -0.23
C ALA A 70 20.93 1.94 0.58
N ARG A 71 19.78 1.95 -0.09
CA ARG A 71 18.54 1.40 0.44
C ARG A 71 18.71 -0.08 0.79
N ASN A 72 18.56 -0.45 2.06
CA ASN A 72 18.93 -1.76 2.61
C ASN A 72 17.76 -2.57 3.25
N GLY A 73 16.51 -2.27 2.89
CA GLY A 73 15.29 -3.07 3.14
C GLY A 73 14.30 -2.89 1.97
N PHE A 74 13.24 -3.65 1.70
CA PHE A 74 12.59 -4.86 2.22
C PHE A 74 12.35 -5.80 1.02
N THR A 75 12.13 -7.11 1.23
CA THR A 75 11.59 -8.05 0.21
C THR A 75 10.09 -8.23 0.39
#